data_AF-A0A0L0F6M5-F1
#
_entry.id   AF-A0A0L0F6M5-F1
#
_cell.length_a   1.000
_cell.length_b   1.000
_cell.length_c   1.000
_cell.angle_alpha   90.00
_cell.angle_beta   90.00
_cell.angle_gamma   90.00
#
_symmetry.space_group_name_H-M   'P 1'
#
loop_
_entity.id
_entity.type
_entity.pdbx_description
1 polymer ?
#
loop_
_entity_poly.entity_id
_entity_poly.type
_entity_poly.pdbx_seq_one_letter_code
_entity_poly.pdbx_strand_id
1 'polypeptide(L)'
;MPNGVHSAPVVAISGGSDSLCLAVLAKQYFTHVSAVTVDHKLRPESALESLEVGRILSSIELPHSILTIDWSESQKGSEPVTNVQQAARVERYRLLAEHCRSVGDATLLTGHNINDQAETVVTRVLKDSGVDGLAGIAAEVHLQNPGLHIARPVLSFDK
;
A
#
# COMPACT_ATOMS: atom_id res chain seq x y z
N MET A 1 -23.58 -6.92 13.13
CA MET A 1 -22.67 -7.04 11.97
C MET A 1 -23.40 -6.47 10.78
N PRO A 2 -22.93 -5.39 10.11
CA PRO A 2 -23.55 -5.00 8.86
C PRO A 2 -23.18 -6.05 7.81
N ASN A 3 -24.21 -6.78 7.36
CA ASN A 3 -24.17 -7.74 6.29
C ASN A 3 -23.94 -7.01 4.96
N GLY A 4 -22.72 -7.03 4.47
CA GLY A 4 -22.38 -6.88 3.07
C GLY A 4 -21.33 -7.94 2.77
N VAL A 5 -21.49 -8.70 1.69
CA VAL A 5 -20.45 -9.62 1.20
C VAL A 5 -19.31 -8.73 0.69
N HIS A 6 -18.51 -8.20 1.62
CA HIS A 6 -17.26 -7.54 1.30
C HIS A 6 -16.20 -8.62 1.26
N SER A 7 -15.51 -8.69 0.12
CA SER A 7 -14.34 -9.53 -0.09
C SER A 7 -13.33 -9.30 1.02
N ALA A 8 -12.66 -10.36 1.48
CA ALA A 8 -11.68 -10.29 2.56
C ALA A 8 -10.64 -9.19 2.26
N PRO A 9 -10.37 -8.24 3.18
CA PRO A 9 -9.44 -7.16 2.91
C PRO A 9 -8.01 -7.66 2.75
N VAL A 10 -7.20 -6.86 2.06
CA VAL A 10 -5.77 -7.08 1.88
C VAL A 10 -5.01 -5.93 2.55
N VAL A 11 -4.04 -6.22 3.41
CA VAL A 11 -3.20 -5.22 4.06
C VAL A 11 -1.90 -5.00 3.28
N ALA A 12 -1.62 -3.77 2.86
CA ALA A 12 -0.35 -3.42 2.25
C ALA A 12 0.75 -3.25 3.32
N ILE A 13 1.83 -4.01 3.20
CA ILE A 13 2.95 -4.02 4.15
C ILE A 13 4.21 -3.45 3.51
N SER A 14 4.71 -2.35 4.08
CA SER A 14 5.97 -1.71 3.69
C SER A 14 7.18 -2.24 4.47
N GLY A 15 6.94 -2.96 5.56
CA GLY A 15 7.96 -3.40 6.52
C GLY A 15 8.16 -2.43 7.70
N GLY A 16 7.52 -1.26 7.67
CA GLY A 16 7.52 -0.32 8.79
C GLY A 16 6.54 -0.72 9.91
N SER A 17 6.77 -0.16 11.11
CA SER A 17 5.97 -0.39 12.33
C SER A 17 4.48 -0.20 12.10
N ASP A 18 4.09 0.86 11.38
CA ASP A 18 2.68 1.25 11.21
C ASP A 18 1.93 0.21 10.37
N SER A 19 2.58 -0.31 9.33
CA SER A 19 2.01 -1.35 8.47
C SER A 19 1.92 -2.71 9.17
N LEU A 20 2.88 -3.04 10.04
CA LEU A 20 2.85 -4.25 10.85
C LEU A 20 1.79 -4.17 11.96
N CYS A 21 1.66 -3.00 12.61
CA CYS A 21 0.60 -2.73 13.57
C CYS A 21 -0.78 -2.89 12.91
N LEU A 22 -0.97 -2.29 11.73
CA LEU A 22 -2.22 -2.45 10.97
C LEU A 22 -2.50 -3.92 10.61
N ALA A 23 -1.47 -4.72 10.28
CA ALA A 23 -1.63 -6.14 10.00
C ALA A 23 -2.15 -6.92 11.22
N VAL A 24 -1.61 -6.65 12.40
CA VAL A 24 -2.05 -7.25 13.67
C VAL A 24 -3.50 -6.85 13.98
N LEU A 25 -3.82 -5.56 13.88
CA LEU A 25 -5.18 -5.06 14.11
C LEU A 25 -6.18 -5.66 13.13
N ALA A 26 -5.83 -5.75 11.85
CA ALA A 26 -6.68 -6.34 10.83
C ALA A 26 -6.92 -7.84 11.09
N LYS A 27 -5.89 -8.61 11.50
CA LYS A 27 -6.06 -10.02 11.88
C LYS A 27 -7.03 -10.18 13.07
N GLN A 28 -7.02 -9.25 14.03
CA GLN A 28 -7.93 -9.29 15.17
C GLN A 28 -9.37 -8.94 14.80
N TYR A 29 -9.56 -8.04 13.82
CA TYR A 29 -10.87 -7.53 13.45
C TYR A 29 -11.60 -8.38 12.39
N PHE A 30 -10.86 -8.93 11.43
CA PHE A 30 -11.43 -9.68 10.30
C PHE A 30 -11.19 -11.18 10.45
N THR A 31 -12.24 -11.99 10.19
CA THR A 31 -12.12 -13.45 10.15
C THR A 31 -11.23 -13.93 9.00
N HIS A 32 -11.27 -13.23 7.87
CA HIS A 32 -10.43 -13.51 6.70
C HIS A 32 -9.75 -12.21 6.30
N VAL A 33 -8.42 -12.23 6.26
CA VAL A 33 -7.56 -11.13 5.83
C VAL A 33 -6.24 -11.71 5.34
N SER A 34 -5.64 -11.07 4.35
CA SER A 34 -4.29 -11.37 3.89
C SER A 34 -3.44 -10.11 3.85
N ALA A 35 -2.13 -10.30 3.73
CA ALA A 35 -1.15 -9.24 3.62
C ALA A 35 -0.41 -9.33 2.28
N VAL A 36 0.05 -8.18 1.78
CA VAL A 36 0.81 -8.10 0.55
C VAL A 36 1.97 -7.11 0.68
N THR A 37 3.15 -7.52 0.22
CA THR A 37 4.33 -6.66 0.10
C THR A 37 4.72 -6.53 -1.36
N VAL A 38 5.18 -5.35 -1.76
CA VAL A 38 5.73 -5.13 -3.11
C VAL A 38 7.24 -4.95 -3.01
N ASP A 39 7.98 -5.93 -3.53
CA ASP A 39 9.42 -5.83 -3.76
C ASP A 39 9.67 -4.92 -4.98
N HIS A 40 10.21 -3.74 -4.71
CA HIS A 40 10.48 -2.75 -5.72
C HIS A 40 11.73 -3.03 -6.57
N LYS A 41 12.61 -3.96 -6.16
CA LYS A 41 13.88 -4.26 -6.85
C LYS A 41 14.78 -3.05 -7.16
N LEU A 42 14.64 -1.96 -6.39
CA LEU A 42 15.49 -0.77 -6.54
C LEU A 42 16.87 -0.96 -5.90
N ARG A 43 16.96 -1.86 -4.93
CA ARG A 43 18.19 -2.22 -4.23
C ARG A 43 18.30 -3.75 -4.14
N PRO A 44 19.52 -4.32 -4.14
CA PRO A 44 19.74 -5.76 -3.99
C PRO A 44 19.09 -6.35 -2.74
N GLU A 45 19.01 -5.58 -1.65
CA GLU A 45 18.50 -6.02 -0.35
C GLU A 45 16.96 -6.10 -0.28
N SER A 46 16.25 -5.47 -1.23
CA SER A 46 14.78 -5.32 -1.23
C SER A 46 14.04 -6.67 -1.17
N ALA A 47 14.59 -7.69 -1.84
CA ALA A 47 14.04 -9.04 -1.80
C ALA A 47 14.19 -9.70 -0.42
N LEU A 48 15.34 -9.51 0.24
CA LEU A 48 15.59 -10.04 1.58
C LEU A 48 14.70 -9.35 2.62
N GLU A 49 14.57 -8.02 2.54
CA GLU A 49 13.66 -7.23 3.39
C GLU A 49 12.20 -7.74 3.24
N SER A 50 11.76 -8.00 2.01
CA SER A 50 10.41 -8.54 1.75
C SER A 50 10.20 -9.95 2.32
N LEU A 51 11.24 -10.80 2.30
CA LEU A 51 11.20 -12.13 2.89
C LEU A 51 11.17 -12.08 4.42
N GLU A 52 11.90 -11.13 5.04
CA GLU A 52 11.87 -10.92 6.48
C GLU A 52 10.48 -10.51 6.97
N VAL A 53 9.84 -9.59 6.25
CA VAL A 53 8.43 -9.23 6.47
C VAL A 53 7.53 -10.47 6.38
N GLY A 54 7.74 -11.33 5.38
CA GLY A 54 6.99 -12.58 5.27
C GLY A 54 7.17 -13.52 6.46
N ARG A 55 8.37 -13.59 7.05
CA ARG A 55 8.60 -14.37 8.28
C ARG A 55 7.84 -13.80 9.48
N ILE A 56 7.83 -12.48 9.63
CA ILE A 56 7.09 -11.80 10.72
C ILE A 56 5.59 -12.11 10.59
N LEU A 57 5.02 -11.96 9.39
CA LEU A 57 3.60 -12.19 9.15
C LEU A 57 3.22 -13.66 9.31
N SER A 58 4.11 -14.58 8.90
CA SER A 58 3.93 -16.02 9.12
C SER A 58 3.92 -16.37 10.61
N SER A 59 4.74 -15.71 11.44
CA SER A 59 4.75 -15.94 12.90
C SER A 59 3.44 -15.56 13.59
N ILE A 60 2.67 -14.67 12.97
CA ILE A 60 1.31 -14.32 13.40
C ILE A 60 0.25 -14.97 12.51
N GLU A 61 0.57 -16.05 11.77
CA GLU A 61 -0.35 -16.83 10.91
C GLU A 61 -1.21 -15.96 9.97
N LEU A 62 -0.64 -14.89 9.43
CA LEU A 62 -1.31 -14.03 8.47
C LEU A 62 -0.86 -14.42 7.04
N PRO A 63 -1.75 -14.91 6.16
CA PRO A 63 -1.39 -15.23 4.78
C PRO A 63 -0.75 -14.03 4.09
N HIS A 64 0.40 -14.24 3.45
CA HIS A 64 1.21 -13.17 2.88
C HIS A 64 1.62 -13.49 1.45
N SER A 65 1.55 -12.49 0.58
CA SER A 65 2.05 -12.54 -0.79
C SER A 65 3.12 -11.48 -1.01
N ILE A 66 4.17 -11.83 -1.76
CA ILE A 66 5.17 -10.88 -2.23
C ILE A 66 4.95 -10.69 -3.73
N LEU A 67 4.68 -9.46 -4.14
CA LEU A 67 4.61 -9.05 -5.54
C LEU A 67 5.95 -8.40 -5.90
N THR A 68 6.41 -8.59 -7.12
CA THR A 68 7.71 -8.06 -7.55
C THR A 68 7.54 -7.18 -8.77
N ILE A 69 8.12 -5.98 -8.74
CA ILE A 69 8.14 -5.11 -9.93
C ILE A 69 9.10 -5.70 -10.95
N ASP A 70 8.62 -5.86 -12.19
CA ASP A 70 9.44 -6.18 -13.34
C ASP A 70 9.77 -4.90 -14.11
N TRP A 71 11.03 -4.45 -14.00
CA TRP A 71 11.51 -3.25 -14.67
C TRP A 71 11.85 -3.46 -16.15
N SER A 72 11.82 -4.70 -16.65
CA SER A 72 12.17 -5.00 -18.04
C SER A 72 11.24 -4.31 -19.05
N GLU A 73 9.99 -4.04 -18.67
CA GLU A 73 9.04 -3.30 -19.50
C GLU A 73 9.25 -1.78 -19.43
N SER A 74 9.63 -1.27 -18.25
CA SER A 74 9.87 0.17 -18.02
C SER A 74 11.16 0.68 -18.67
N GLN A 75 12.08 -0.22 -19.04
CA GLN A 75 13.32 0.10 -19.76
C GLN A 75 13.22 -0.02 -21.29
N LYS A 76 12.03 -0.30 -21.85
CA LYS A 76 11.84 -0.39 -23.31
C LYS A 76 11.88 0.96 -24.05
N GLY A 77 11.93 2.09 -23.32
CA GLY A 77 12.16 3.43 -23.88
C GLY A 77 13.62 3.85 -23.74
N SER A 78 14.17 4.52 -24.77
CA SER A 78 15.56 5.03 -24.76
C SER A 78 15.80 6.21 -23.81
N GLU A 79 14.78 6.63 -23.04
CA GLU A 79 14.90 7.70 -22.06
C GLU A 79 15.18 7.12 -20.68
N PRO A 80 16.15 7.67 -19.92
CA PRO A 80 16.33 7.30 -18.52
C PRO A 80 15.00 7.51 -17.78
N VAL A 81 14.66 6.60 -16.87
CA VAL A 81 13.49 6.73 -15.98
C VAL A 81 13.65 8.01 -15.17
N THR A 82 13.15 9.12 -15.70
CA THR A 82 13.10 10.39 -15.01
C THR A 82 12.10 10.21 -13.88
N ASN A 83 12.61 10.18 -12.64
CA ASN A 83 11.85 9.92 -11.41
C ASN A 83 11.46 8.44 -11.16
N VAL A 84 12.48 7.59 -10.90
CA VAL A 84 12.33 6.19 -10.42
C VAL A 84 11.32 6.03 -9.29
N GLN A 85 11.22 6.99 -8.36
CA GLN A 85 10.27 6.93 -7.24
C GLN A 85 8.82 7.01 -7.72
N GLN A 86 8.54 7.88 -8.67
CA GLN A 86 7.21 7.99 -9.27
C GLN A 86 6.86 6.74 -10.09
N ALA A 87 7.80 6.22 -10.88
CA ALA A 87 7.60 4.97 -11.63
C ALA A 87 7.33 3.79 -10.68
N ALA A 88 8.12 3.65 -9.61
CA ALA A 88 7.93 2.62 -8.59
C ALA A 88 6.57 2.73 -7.90
N ARG A 89 6.08 3.95 -7.65
CA ARG A 89 4.76 4.18 -7.08
C ARG A 89 3.65 3.71 -8.03
N VAL A 90 3.75 4.03 -9.33
CA VAL A 90 2.76 3.62 -10.34
C VAL A 90 2.69 2.09 -10.43
N GLU A 91 3.84 1.43 -10.63
CA GLU A 91 3.91 -0.03 -10.71
C GLU A 91 3.41 -0.72 -9.44
N ARG A 92 3.74 -0.16 -8.26
CA ARG A 92 3.23 -0.65 -6.98
C ARG A 92 1.71 -0.68 -6.96
N TYR A 93 1.05 0.43 -7.32
CA TYR A 93 -0.41 0.49 -7.31
C TYR A 93 -1.04 -0.40 -8.38
N ARG A 94 -0.39 -0.57 -9.53
CA ARG A 94 -0.82 -1.53 -10.56
C ARG A 94 -0.83 -2.97 -10.02
N LEU A 95 0.29 -3.42 -9.46
CA LEU A 95 0.42 -4.75 -8.87
C LEU A 95 -0.55 -4.98 -7.71
N LEU A 96 -0.70 -4.00 -6.82
CA LEU A 96 -1.66 -4.08 -5.71
C LEU A 96 -3.10 -4.21 -6.20
N ALA A 97 -3.47 -3.47 -7.25
CA ALA A 97 -4.81 -3.55 -7.83
C ALA A 97 -5.07 -4.90 -8.49
N GLU A 98 -4.10 -5.41 -9.26
CA GLU A 98 -4.18 -6.74 -9.87
C GLU A 98 -4.35 -7.84 -8.81
N HIS A 99 -3.57 -7.77 -7.73
CA HIS A 99 -3.67 -8.73 -6.64
C HIS A 99 -5.02 -8.63 -5.91
N CYS A 100 -5.48 -7.42 -5.58
CA CYS A 100 -6.78 -7.24 -4.92
C CYS A 100 -7.93 -7.77 -5.78
N ARG A 101 -7.88 -7.55 -7.10
CA ARG A 101 -8.84 -8.15 -8.04
C ARG A 101 -8.75 -9.67 -8.05
N SER A 102 -7.54 -10.24 -8.12
CA SER A 102 -7.37 -11.70 -8.21
C SER A 102 -7.86 -12.46 -6.97
N VAL A 103 -7.96 -11.79 -5.82
CA VAL A 103 -8.50 -12.35 -4.58
C VAL A 103 -9.98 -11.96 -4.34
N GLY A 104 -10.66 -11.46 -5.36
CA GLY A 104 -12.10 -11.20 -5.36
C GLY A 104 -12.48 -9.74 -5.14
N ASP A 105 -11.75 -8.78 -5.70
CA ASP A 105 -12.01 -7.33 -5.56
C ASP A 105 -11.90 -6.84 -4.10
N ALA A 106 -10.85 -7.27 -3.41
CA ALA A 106 -10.58 -6.89 -2.03
C ALA A 106 -10.34 -5.38 -1.86
N THR A 107 -10.76 -4.86 -0.70
CA THR A 107 -10.35 -3.52 -0.26
C THR A 107 -8.93 -3.58 0.27
N LEU A 108 -8.07 -2.67 -0.21
CA LEU A 108 -6.70 -2.53 0.24
C LEU A 108 -6.62 -1.63 1.48
N LEU A 109 -6.10 -2.15 2.58
CA LEU A 109 -5.82 -1.40 3.80
C LEU A 109 -4.36 -0.89 3.76
N THR A 110 -4.15 0.38 4.08
CA THR A 110 -2.80 0.96 4.15
C THR A 110 -2.56 1.65 5.49
N GLY A 111 -1.35 1.51 6.03
CA GLY A 111 -0.96 2.00 7.36
C GLY A 111 -0.60 3.48 7.42
N HIS A 112 -1.20 4.33 6.59
CA HIS A 112 -0.94 5.77 6.67
C HIS A 112 -1.54 6.34 7.96
N ASN A 113 -0.78 7.17 8.67
CA ASN A 113 -1.13 7.77 9.95
C ASN A 113 -1.18 9.31 9.90
N ILE A 114 -1.31 9.96 11.05
CA ILE A 114 -1.39 11.42 11.16
C ILE A 114 -0.09 12.14 10.77
N ASN A 115 1.07 11.46 10.85
CA ASN A 115 2.33 12.04 10.38
C ASN A 115 2.38 12.07 8.84
N ASP A 116 1.91 11.02 8.16
CA ASP A 116 1.79 11.01 6.69
C ASP A 116 0.86 12.11 6.18
N GLN A 117 -0.20 12.41 6.94
CA GLN A 117 -1.09 13.54 6.70
C GLN A 117 -0.35 14.87 6.72
N ALA A 118 0.39 15.13 7.80
CA ALA A 118 1.15 16.36 7.97
C ALA A 118 2.20 16.53 6.85
N GLU A 119 2.96 15.49 6.53
CA GLU A 119 3.94 15.51 5.45
C GLU A 119 3.31 15.77 4.08
N THR A 120 2.14 15.18 3.81
CA THR A 120 1.40 15.39 2.57
C THR A 120 0.94 16.83 2.43
N VAL A 121 0.36 17.41 3.50
CA VAL A 121 -0.10 18.81 3.51
C VAL A 121 1.08 19.76 3.32
N VAL A 122 2.19 19.58 4.06
CA VAL A 122 3.39 20.41 3.92
C VAL A 122 3.93 20.35 2.50
N THR A 123 4.06 19.16 1.92
CA THR A 123 4.56 18.99 0.54
C THR A 123 3.66 19.68 -0.49
N ARG A 124 2.33 19.61 -0.32
CA ARG A 124 1.37 20.25 -1.23
C ARG A 124 1.37 21.77 -1.09
N VAL A 125 1.48 22.29 0.12
CA VAL A 125 1.62 23.73 0.38
C VAL A 125 2.90 24.27 -0.28
N LEU A 126 4.03 23.57 -0.14
CA LEU A 126 5.31 23.98 -0.75
C LEU A 126 5.30 23.93 -2.30
N LYS A 127 4.36 23.19 -2.90
CA LYS A 127 4.18 23.09 -4.36
C LYS A 127 3.14 24.06 -4.92
N ASP A 128 2.70 25.04 -4.13
CA ASP A 128 1.77 26.11 -4.53
C ASP A 128 0.40 25.59 -5.00
N SER A 129 -0.09 24.51 -4.36
CA SER A 129 -1.28 23.76 -4.79
C SER A 129 -2.63 24.45 -4.45
N GLY A 130 -2.63 25.72 -4.04
CA GLY A 130 -3.83 26.45 -3.62
C GLY A 130 -4.55 25.83 -2.40
N VAL A 131 -5.83 26.15 -2.20
CA VAL A 131 -6.66 25.63 -1.10
C VAL A 131 -6.84 24.10 -1.15
N ASP A 132 -6.78 23.50 -2.33
CA ASP A 132 -6.78 22.03 -2.50
C ASP A 132 -5.48 21.39 -1.98
N GLY A 133 -4.41 22.18 -1.87
CA GLY A 133 -3.15 21.77 -1.23
C GLY A 133 -3.26 21.52 0.27
N LEU A 134 -4.29 22.06 0.92
CA LEU A 134 -4.60 21.79 2.32
C LEU A 134 -5.41 20.51 2.51
N ALA A 135 -5.95 19.94 1.43
CA ALA A 135 -6.57 18.63 1.51
C ALA A 135 -5.49 17.62 1.90
N GLY A 136 -5.75 16.87 2.97
CA GLY A 136 -4.90 15.78 3.40
C GLY A 136 -5.06 14.53 2.53
N ILE A 137 -4.71 13.39 3.12
CA ILE A 137 -5.00 12.06 2.61
C ILE A 137 -6.46 11.73 2.95
N ALA A 138 -7.23 11.21 1.99
CA ALA A 138 -8.60 10.75 2.26
C ALA A 138 -8.59 9.45 3.08
N ALA A 139 -9.52 9.27 4.03
CA ALA A 139 -9.66 8.03 4.80
C ALA A 139 -9.98 6.83 3.89
N GLU A 140 -10.81 7.04 2.87
CA GLU A 140 -11.13 6.08 1.84
C GLU A 140 -11.00 6.72 0.45
N VAL A 141 -10.55 5.95 -0.54
CA VAL A 141 -10.49 6.39 -1.93
C VAL A 141 -10.72 5.22 -2.87
N HIS A 142 -11.48 5.44 -3.93
CA HIS A 142 -11.60 4.52 -5.05
C HIS A 142 -10.82 5.08 -6.23
N LEU A 143 -9.71 4.42 -6.58
CA LEU A 143 -8.94 4.72 -7.78
C LEU A 143 -9.62 4.06 -8.98
N GLN A 144 -10.23 4.82 -9.89
CA GLN A 144 -10.91 4.25 -11.07
C GLN A 144 -9.94 3.53 -12.03
N ASN A 145 -8.71 4.04 -12.15
CA ASN A 145 -7.61 3.40 -12.85
C ASN A 145 -6.42 3.40 -11.88
N PRO A 146 -6.01 2.24 -11.31
CA PRO A 146 -6.20 0.89 -11.83
C PRO A 146 -7.47 0.13 -11.37
N GLY A 147 -8.45 0.75 -10.72
CA GLY A 147 -9.62 0.02 -10.18
C GLY A 147 -9.29 -0.60 -8.83
N LEU A 148 -9.11 0.25 -7.81
CA LEU A 148 -8.65 -0.15 -6.48
C LEU A 148 -9.34 0.67 -5.39
N HIS A 149 -9.97 -0.03 -4.46
CA HIS A 149 -10.52 0.55 -3.24
C HIS A 149 -9.45 0.55 -2.15
N ILE A 150 -9.16 1.72 -1.58
CA ILE A 150 -8.16 1.88 -0.52
C ILE A 150 -8.83 2.48 0.71
N ALA A 151 -8.63 1.85 1.86
CA ALA A 151 -8.97 2.39 3.16
C ALA A 151 -7.73 2.62 4.03
N ARG A 152 -7.79 3.61 4.91
CA ARG A 152 -6.72 4.02 5.84
C ARG A 152 -7.27 4.09 7.26
N PRO A 153 -7.49 2.93 7.93
CA PRO A 153 -8.17 2.89 9.22
C PRO A 153 -7.43 3.63 10.34
N VAL A 154 -6.10 3.73 10.22
CA VAL A 154 -5.21 4.31 11.23
C VAL A 154 -4.84 5.78 10.97
N LEU A 155 -5.53 6.44 10.02
CA LEU A 155 -5.16 7.78 9.55
C LEU A 155 -5.27 8.89 10.61
N SER A 156 -6.13 8.68 11.61
CA SER A 156 -6.36 9.62 12.70
C SER A 156 -5.53 9.32 13.96
N PHE A 157 -4.66 8.32 13.91
CA PHE A 157 -3.86 7.89 15.06
C PHE A 157 -2.42 8.40 14.94
N ASP A 158 -1.82 8.70 16.09
CA ASP A 158 -0.38 8.94 16.22
C ASP A 158 0.37 7.60 16.34
N LYS A 159 1.70 7.64 16.16
CA LYS A 159 2.59 6.48 16.30
C LYS A 159 2.68 5.94 17.72
#